data_AF-A0A8H4N0T3-F1
#
_entry.id   AF-A0A8H4N0T3-F1
#
_cell.length_a   1.000
_cell.length_b   1.000
_cell.length_c   1.000
_cell.angle_alpha   90.00
_cell.angle_beta   90.00
_cell.angle_gamma   90.00
#
_symmetry.space_group_name_H-M   'P 1'
#
loop_
_entity.id
_entity.type
_entity.pdbx_description
1 polymer ?
#
loop_
_entity_poly.entity_id
_entity_poly.type
_entity_poly.pdbx_seq_one_letter_code
_entity_poly.pdbx_strand_id
1 'polypeptide(L)'
;MSSIIWHNDDWTVFVIDGPGSITAAQVMKGQPVIYRIVSQMARAKLWDPVKADDDWRWSTKMQKHHTEIISIITDALEEISNALKTQPWCNERVTTHYKISTKLLQEIVDGHLVVKEIETQNLVSTATATNPVANHQPAGANDTQAQGQNAGPEDQSNADLVGNVHDGNLATPQPIKSALKPTNFYHNHRDYPIKILVRPEDSKIRSRPFWIPPHAAFLLSDCHDAHLLKQSVQFMHDKHNHPDQFDLILMDPPWPNSSAEDKGGYKTFPMVEDMNVMWLHMNLSSYMATGCIVAVWITNREMVRNQVLGPGGLFDRWGVDLIEEWIWIKTTPNGVPLCPLDTEKRKPWETLLVGQKSHNVPSTGNKPVQRRVIAGAPDLHSRKPCLKEVFELFMRKKEGEYMALEIFARACVSGWWSWGDEAIKFNWENFWQKAKENTDQEEKQDEEKQDEEKQGEEKQGEEKQDEEEQGEEEQGEEEQFTSKSGQKRKAVCLE
;
A
#
# COMPACT_ATOMS: atom_id res chain seq x y z
N MET A 1 -5.84 -11.95 9.06
CA MET A 1 -4.46 -11.88 9.61
C MET A 1 -4.26 -10.47 10.14
N SER A 2 -3.86 -10.33 11.40
CA SER A 2 -3.42 -9.02 11.93
C SER A 2 -2.10 -8.65 11.27
N SER A 3 -1.97 -7.40 10.82
CA SER A 3 -0.72 -6.89 10.24
C SER A 3 0.27 -6.39 11.28
N ILE A 4 -0.26 -6.06 12.46
CA ILE A 4 0.49 -5.82 13.67
C ILE A 4 0.84 -7.18 14.28
N ILE A 5 2.12 -7.49 14.32
CA ILE A 5 2.67 -8.71 14.94
C ILE A 5 2.57 -8.61 16.46
N TRP A 6 2.88 -7.43 16.99
CA TRP A 6 2.88 -7.13 18.41
C TRP A 6 2.78 -5.63 18.66
N HIS A 7 2.23 -5.24 19.80
CA HIS A 7 2.32 -3.89 20.34
C HIS A 7 2.28 -3.95 21.87
N ASN A 8 2.73 -2.91 22.55
CA ASN A 8 2.58 -2.80 24.00
C ASN A 8 1.21 -2.25 24.41
N ASP A 9 0.90 -2.28 25.71
CA ASP A 9 -0.45 -2.00 26.23
C ASP A 9 -0.90 -0.54 26.04
N ASP A 10 0.04 0.40 26.01
CA ASP A 10 -0.24 1.83 25.81
C ASP A 10 -0.11 2.29 24.34
N TRP A 11 0.11 1.32 23.44
CA TRP A 11 0.25 1.50 22.01
C TRP A 11 1.38 2.45 21.62
N THR A 12 2.43 2.57 22.43
CA THR A 12 3.60 3.40 22.11
C THR A 12 4.67 2.65 21.31
N VAL A 13 4.66 1.32 21.33
CA VAL A 13 5.61 0.48 20.59
C VAL A 13 4.84 -0.58 19.79
N PHE A 14 5.20 -0.73 18.51
CA PHE A 14 4.60 -1.69 17.59
C PHE A 14 5.67 -2.48 16.83
N VAL A 15 5.32 -3.71 16.46
CA VAL A 15 5.99 -4.50 15.42
C VAL A 15 4.99 -4.71 14.29
N ILE A 16 5.30 -4.21 13.10
CA ILE A 16 4.41 -4.26 11.94
C ILE A 16 5.10 -4.99 10.79
N ASP A 17 4.38 -5.97 10.24
CA ASP A 17 4.81 -6.62 9.00
C ASP A 17 4.46 -5.73 7.79
N GLY A 18 5.45 -5.06 7.19
CA GLY A 18 5.24 -4.13 6.08
C GLY A 18 4.36 -4.69 4.93
N PRO A 19 4.77 -5.74 4.21
CA PRO A 19 3.94 -6.40 3.19
C PRO A 19 2.59 -6.90 3.72
N GLY A 20 2.57 -7.48 4.92
CA GLY A 20 1.35 -7.97 5.56
C GLY A 20 0.34 -6.86 5.81
N SER A 21 0.79 -5.68 6.22
CA SER A 21 -0.06 -4.49 6.43
C SER A 21 -0.67 -3.97 5.14
N ILE A 22 0.11 -3.92 4.05
CA ILE A 22 -0.42 -3.53 2.73
C ILE A 22 -1.43 -4.57 2.23
N THR A 23 -1.13 -5.85 2.45
CA THR A 23 -2.00 -6.97 2.08
C THR A 23 -3.32 -6.92 2.87
N ALA A 24 -3.26 -6.75 4.19
CA ALA A 24 -4.44 -6.66 5.05
C ALA A 24 -5.31 -5.45 4.68
N ALA A 25 -4.69 -4.37 4.21
CA ALA A 25 -5.38 -3.16 3.76
C ALA A 25 -6.13 -3.30 2.41
N GLN A 26 -6.04 -4.44 1.71
CA GLN A 26 -6.77 -4.64 0.44
C GLN A 26 -8.19 -5.22 0.60
N VAL A 27 -8.59 -5.53 1.83
CA VAL A 27 -9.92 -6.07 2.15
C VAL A 27 -10.48 -5.32 3.37
N MET A 28 -11.79 -5.44 3.60
CA MET A 28 -12.36 -4.91 4.84
C MET A 28 -11.96 -5.76 6.04
N LYS A 29 -11.95 -5.16 7.23
CA LYS A 29 -11.64 -5.85 8.48
C LYS A 29 -12.56 -7.05 8.68
N GLY A 30 -11.96 -8.21 8.93
CA GLY A 30 -12.67 -9.48 9.11
C GLY A 30 -12.91 -10.28 7.82
N GLN A 31 -12.69 -9.70 6.64
CA GLN A 31 -12.75 -10.44 5.38
C GLN A 31 -11.50 -11.30 5.15
N PRO A 32 -11.62 -12.42 4.42
CA PRO A 32 -10.47 -13.26 4.10
C PRO A 32 -9.53 -12.55 3.12
N VAL A 33 -8.23 -12.65 3.39
CA VAL A 33 -7.17 -12.20 2.48
C VAL A 33 -6.85 -13.34 1.50
N ILE A 34 -7.25 -13.18 0.25
CA ILE A 34 -7.05 -14.20 -0.80
C ILE A 34 -5.71 -14.00 -1.53
N TYR A 35 -5.27 -12.76 -1.68
CA TYR A 35 -4.05 -12.40 -2.39
C TYR A 35 -3.08 -11.71 -1.45
N ARG A 36 -1.79 -12.06 -1.57
CA ARG A 36 -0.70 -11.46 -0.79
C ARG A 36 0.18 -10.65 -1.72
N ILE A 37 0.65 -9.50 -1.24
CA ILE A 37 1.55 -8.65 -2.02
C ILE A 37 2.91 -9.32 -2.16
N VAL A 38 3.43 -9.31 -3.38
CA VAL A 38 4.78 -9.74 -3.71
C VAL A 38 5.78 -8.77 -3.08
N SER A 39 6.82 -9.34 -2.49
CA SER A 39 7.83 -8.68 -1.68
C SER A 39 9.22 -9.17 -2.04
N GLN A 40 10.24 -8.41 -1.66
CA GLN A 40 11.60 -8.95 -1.60
C GLN A 40 11.79 -9.75 -0.31
N MET A 41 12.77 -10.65 -0.31
CA MET A 41 13.23 -11.33 0.91
C MET A 41 13.61 -10.30 1.98
N ALA A 42 13.22 -10.59 3.22
CA ALA A 42 13.54 -9.71 4.33
C ALA A 42 15.05 -9.65 4.51
N ARG A 43 15.57 -8.44 4.69
CA ARG A 43 17.00 -8.20 4.67
C ARG A 43 17.66 -8.75 5.95
N ALA A 44 18.43 -9.82 5.80
CA ALA A 44 19.27 -10.34 6.89
C ALA A 44 20.60 -9.59 7.04
N LYS A 45 21.15 -9.06 5.94
CA LYS A 45 22.44 -8.34 5.94
C LYS A 45 22.27 -6.86 6.30
N LEU A 46 23.09 -6.38 7.23
CA LEU A 46 23.22 -4.96 7.55
C LEU A 46 23.61 -4.11 6.32
N TRP A 47 23.35 -2.81 6.38
CA TRP A 47 23.82 -1.87 5.37
C TRP A 47 25.33 -1.72 5.45
N ASP A 48 25.95 -1.61 4.27
CA ASP A 48 27.39 -1.37 4.20
C ASP A 48 27.70 0.01 4.82
N PRO A 49 28.82 0.13 5.57
CA PRO A 49 29.22 1.40 6.14
C PRO A 49 29.38 2.46 5.06
N VAL A 50 28.85 3.66 5.30
CA VAL A 50 29.09 4.81 4.43
C VAL A 50 30.45 5.38 4.81
N LYS A 51 31.36 5.58 3.84
CA LYS A 51 32.66 6.21 4.09
C LYS A 51 32.45 7.59 4.73
N ALA A 52 33.26 7.88 5.77
CA ALA A 52 33.33 9.21 6.34
C ALA A 52 33.75 10.20 5.25
N ASP A 53 33.09 11.36 5.25
CA ASP A 53 33.46 12.52 4.44
C ASP A 53 33.46 13.66 5.45
N ASP A 54 34.55 14.42 5.50
CA ASP A 54 34.93 15.20 6.69
C ASP A 54 34.09 16.48 6.89
N ASP A 55 33.18 16.81 5.97
CA ASP A 55 32.55 18.13 5.88
C ASP A 55 31.07 18.22 6.30
N TRP A 56 30.39 17.11 6.61
CA TRP A 56 28.96 17.13 6.98
C TRP A 56 28.73 17.01 8.49
N ARG A 57 27.97 17.94 9.09
CA ARG A 57 27.58 17.90 10.52
C ARG A 57 26.14 18.36 10.76
N TRP A 58 25.44 17.68 11.66
CA TRP A 58 24.11 18.09 12.15
C TRP A 58 24.20 19.34 13.04
N SER A 59 23.15 20.18 13.06
CA SER A 59 23.03 21.25 14.06
C SER A 59 22.96 20.68 15.47
N THR A 60 23.32 21.47 16.49
CA THR A 60 23.20 21.06 17.90
C THR A 60 21.77 20.67 18.27
N LYS A 61 20.77 21.36 17.71
CA LYS A 61 19.35 21.03 17.90
C LYS A 61 19.02 19.65 17.36
N MET A 62 19.50 19.34 16.15
CA MET A 62 19.26 18.05 15.50
C MET A 62 20.05 16.92 16.16
N GLN A 63 21.28 17.19 16.63
CA GLN A 63 22.06 16.22 17.42
C GLN A 63 21.32 15.81 18.68
N LYS A 64 20.85 16.78 19.48
CA LYS A 64 20.07 16.51 20.69
C LYS A 64 18.81 15.69 20.38
N HIS A 65 18.09 16.10 19.33
CA HIS A 65 16.91 15.36 18.88
C HIS A 65 17.24 13.92 18.51
N HIS A 66 18.30 13.67 17.73
CA HIS A 66 18.72 12.31 17.41
C HIS A 66 19.14 11.50 18.64
N THR A 67 19.83 12.10 19.61
CA THR A 67 20.17 11.42 20.87
C THR A 67 18.93 10.98 21.63
N GLU A 68 17.89 11.81 21.72
CA GLU A 68 16.60 11.45 22.32
C GLU A 68 15.94 10.27 21.57
N ILE A 69 15.90 10.33 20.23
CA ILE A 69 15.33 9.28 19.39
C ILE A 69 16.09 7.96 19.53
N ILE A 70 17.42 7.99 19.62
CA ILE A 70 18.24 6.80 19.83
C ILE A 70 17.88 6.13 21.16
N SER A 71 17.72 6.89 22.25
CA SER A 71 17.30 6.34 23.55
C SER A 71 15.96 5.63 23.43
N ILE A 72 14.97 6.31 22.83
CA ILE A 72 13.61 5.77 22.67
C ILE A 72 13.59 4.51 21.82
N ILE A 73 14.36 4.47 20.72
CA ILE A 73 14.49 3.28 19.89
C ILE A 73 15.14 2.15 20.69
N THR A 74 16.21 2.40 21.45
CA THR A 74 16.89 1.37 22.24
C THR A 74 15.93 0.72 23.23
N ASP A 75 15.20 1.53 24.00
CA ASP A 75 14.23 1.04 24.99
C ASP A 75 13.14 0.21 24.32
N ALA A 76 12.59 0.69 23.20
CA ALA A 76 11.56 -0.02 22.45
C ALA A 76 12.07 -1.35 21.87
N LEU A 77 13.31 -1.41 21.35
CA LEU A 77 13.89 -2.64 20.81
C LEU A 77 14.13 -3.68 21.92
N GLU A 78 14.54 -3.25 23.11
CA GLU A 78 14.67 -4.12 24.27
C GLU A 78 13.31 -4.68 24.70
N GLU A 79 12.29 -3.83 24.79
CA GLU A 79 10.92 -4.24 25.12
C GLU A 79 10.38 -5.27 24.11
N ILE A 80 10.50 -4.99 22.82
CA ILE A 80 10.07 -5.92 21.76
C ILE A 80 10.86 -7.23 21.84
N SER A 81 12.18 -7.17 22.05
CA SER A 81 13.02 -8.37 22.14
C SER A 81 12.59 -9.27 23.31
N ASN A 82 12.27 -8.68 24.45
CA ASN A 82 11.77 -9.39 25.62
C ASN A 82 10.39 -10.03 25.38
N ALA A 83 9.51 -9.35 24.63
CA ALA A 83 8.17 -9.83 24.32
C ALA A 83 8.18 -10.94 23.25
N LEU A 84 8.95 -10.75 22.17
CA LEU A 84 8.94 -11.65 21.02
C LEU A 84 9.97 -12.79 21.09
N LYS A 85 11.03 -12.69 21.91
CA LYS A 85 12.07 -13.70 22.17
C LYS A 85 12.60 -14.44 20.92
N THR A 86 11.89 -15.47 20.47
CA THR A 86 12.24 -16.34 19.33
C THR A 86 11.36 -16.12 18.09
N GLN A 87 10.31 -15.31 18.19
CA GLN A 87 9.40 -15.00 17.09
C GLN A 87 10.04 -13.96 16.15
N PRO A 88 10.04 -14.21 14.83
CA PRO A 88 10.47 -13.22 13.85
C PRO A 88 9.60 -11.96 13.87
N TRP A 89 10.21 -10.81 13.63
CA TRP A 89 9.57 -9.49 13.55
C TRP A 89 9.03 -9.18 12.15
N CYS A 90 8.84 -10.22 11.34
CA CYS A 90 8.17 -10.14 10.05
C CYS A 90 7.60 -11.52 9.68
N ASN A 91 6.55 -11.52 8.88
CA ASN A 91 6.00 -12.76 8.33
C ASN A 91 6.83 -13.25 7.14
N GLU A 92 6.61 -14.51 6.75
CA GLU A 92 7.17 -15.07 5.52
C GLU A 92 6.83 -14.21 4.30
N ARG A 93 7.85 -13.91 3.49
CA ARG A 93 7.72 -13.05 2.31
C ARG A 93 7.26 -13.87 1.11
N VAL A 94 6.26 -13.35 0.39
CA VAL A 94 5.86 -13.90 -0.90
C VAL A 94 6.78 -13.31 -1.97
N THR A 95 7.65 -14.13 -2.56
CA THR A 95 8.53 -13.73 -3.66
C THR A 95 8.13 -14.36 -4.97
N THR A 96 8.52 -13.70 -6.07
CA THR A 96 8.39 -14.22 -7.43
C THR A 96 9.76 -14.52 -8.04
N HIS A 97 9.81 -15.49 -8.96
CA HIS A 97 11.04 -15.88 -9.67
C HIS A 97 11.48 -14.87 -10.73
N TYR A 98 10.57 -14.05 -11.25
CA TYR A 98 10.96 -12.95 -12.13
C TYR A 98 11.33 -11.74 -11.29
N LYS A 99 12.48 -11.11 -11.57
CA LYS A 99 12.73 -9.77 -11.02
C LYS A 99 11.57 -8.89 -11.48
N ILE A 100 10.84 -8.29 -10.54
CA ILE A 100 9.90 -7.22 -10.87
C ILE A 100 10.74 -6.17 -11.60
N SER A 101 10.62 -6.13 -12.92
CA SER A 101 11.52 -5.36 -13.75
C SER A 101 11.42 -3.89 -13.32
N THR A 102 12.55 -3.28 -13.03
CA THR A 102 12.61 -1.83 -12.75
C THR A 102 12.00 -1.06 -13.91
N LYS A 103 12.16 -1.52 -15.16
CA LYS A 103 11.54 -0.93 -16.35
C LYS A 103 10.00 -0.93 -16.31
N LEU A 104 9.40 -1.98 -15.75
CA LEU A 104 7.95 -2.15 -15.68
C LEU A 104 7.33 -1.30 -14.57
N LEU A 105 8.06 -1.17 -13.45
CA LEU A 105 7.81 -0.16 -12.43
C LEU A 105 7.98 1.24 -13.04
N GLN A 106 9.08 1.50 -13.75
CA GLN A 106 9.42 2.78 -14.38
C GLN A 106 8.37 3.22 -15.40
N GLU A 107 7.87 2.31 -16.24
CA GLU A 107 6.78 2.57 -17.19
C GLU A 107 5.46 2.97 -16.49
N ILE A 108 5.24 2.52 -15.26
CA ILE A 108 4.12 2.94 -14.41
C ILE A 108 4.45 4.27 -13.69
N VAL A 109 5.71 4.46 -13.27
CA VAL A 109 6.22 5.62 -12.49
C VAL A 109 6.34 6.90 -13.32
N ASP A 110 6.78 6.80 -14.57
CA ASP A 110 7.18 7.98 -15.35
C ASP A 110 5.99 8.82 -15.86
N GLY A 111 4.78 8.54 -15.39
CA GLY A 111 3.57 9.23 -15.80
C GLY A 111 3.14 8.89 -17.23
N HIS A 112 3.66 7.81 -17.82
CA HIS A 112 3.27 7.35 -19.15
C HIS A 112 1.90 6.64 -19.19
N LEU A 113 1.31 6.38 -18.02
CA LEU A 113 -0.10 6.00 -17.92
C LEU A 113 -0.97 7.25 -17.91
N VAL A 114 -1.06 7.95 -19.05
CA VAL A 114 -2.21 8.82 -19.25
C VAL A 114 -3.42 7.89 -19.39
N VAL A 115 -4.23 7.81 -18.34
CA VAL A 115 -5.40 6.95 -18.35
C VAL A 115 -6.39 7.53 -19.34
N LYS A 116 -6.72 6.74 -20.36
CA LYS A 116 -7.72 7.08 -21.36
C LYS A 116 -9.08 6.48 -21.05
N GLU A 117 -9.10 5.35 -20.35
CA GLU A 117 -10.32 4.64 -19.98
C GLU A 117 -10.08 3.72 -18.78
N ILE A 118 -11.09 3.58 -17.92
CA ILE A 118 -11.17 2.59 -16.85
C ILE A 118 -12.36 1.68 -17.13
N GLU A 119 -12.11 0.40 -17.37
CA GLU A 119 -13.16 -0.62 -17.51
C GLU A 119 -13.22 -1.49 -16.25
N THR A 120 -14.40 -1.64 -15.68
CA THR A 120 -14.62 -2.48 -14.49
C THR A 120 -14.98 -3.90 -14.90
N GLN A 121 -14.21 -4.89 -14.44
CA GLN A 121 -14.57 -6.29 -14.57
C GLN A 121 -15.21 -6.76 -13.26
N ASN A 122 -16.50 -7.10 -13.32
CA ASN A 122 -17.19 -7.72 -12.18
C ASN A 122 -16.67 -9.15 -12.02
N LEU A 123 -16.07 -9.45 -10.87
CA LEU A 123 -15.88 -10.82 -10.41
C LEU A 123 -17.24 -11.36 -9.95
N VAL A 124 -18.13 -11.70 -10.88
CA VAL A 124 -19.31 -12.49 -10.53
C VAL A 124 -18.85 -13.93 -10.37
N SER A 125 -18.77 -14.41 -9.13
CA SER A 125 -18.70 -15.84 -8.85
C SER A 125 -20.00 -16.47 -9.38
N THR A 126 -19.88 -17.33 -10.38
CA THR A 126 -20.97 -18.22 -10.82
C THR A 126 -21.24 -19.24 -9.71
N ALA A 127 -21.99 -18.82 -8.71
CA ALA A 127 -22.66 -19.73 -7.78
C ALA A 127 -24.14 -19.75 -8.16
N THR A 128 -24.51 -20.79 -8.91
CA THR A 128 -25.87 -21.35 -9.08
C THR A 128 -27.04 -20.37 -9.03
N ALA A 129 -27.52 -19.99 -10.22
CA ALA A 129 -28.86 -19.44 -10.39
C ALA A 129 -29.91 -20.46 -9.91
N THR A 130 -30.64 -20.10 -8.86
CA THR A 130 -31.98 -20.65 -8.60
C THR A 130 -32.99 -19.51 -8.83
N ASN A 131 -34.03 -19.84 -9.58
CA ASN A 131 -34.96 -18.90 -10.23
C ASN A 131 -35.62 -17.88 -9.28
N PRO A 132 -35.92 -16.66 -9.75
CA PRO A 132 -36.70 -15.70 -8.98
C PRO A 132 -38.18 -16.12 -8.98
N VAL A 133 -38.73 -16.30 -7.78
CA VAL A 133 -40.17 -16.39 -7.54
C VAL A 133 -40.80 -15.03 -7.83
N ALA A 134 -41.88 -15.05 -8.61
CA ALA A 134 -42.63 -13.90 -9.09
C ALA A 134 -43.09 -12.99 -7.94
N ASN A 135 -42.79 -11.69 -8.05
CA ASN A 135 -43.33 -10.67 -7.16
C ASN A 135 -44.66 -10.15 -7.72
N HIS A 136 -45.71 -10.35 -6.91
CA HIS A 136 -47.04 -9.76 -7.09
C HIS A 136 -46.98 -8.23 -6.99
N GLN A 137 -47.56 -7.53 -7.97
CA GLN A 137 -48.07 -6.18 -7.80
C GLN A 137 -49.31 -6.19 -6.90
N PRO A 138 -49.58 -5.07 -6.22
CA PRO A 138 -50.92 -4.53 -6.25
C PRO A 138 -50.95 -3.09 -6.76
N ALA A 139 -51.94 -2.84 -7.61
CA ALA A 139 -52.34 -1.54 -8.11
C ALA A 139 -53.32 -0.86 -7.14
N GLY A 140 -53.25 0.47 -7.07
CA GLY A 140 -54.43 1.30 -7.31
C GLY A 140 -54.96 2.17 -6.16
N ALA A 141 -55.37 3.37 -6.60
CA ALA A 141 -56.25 4.37 -5.97
C ALA A 141 -55.65 5.19 -4.80
N ASN A 142 -55.88 6.49 -4.65
CA ASN A 142 -56.48 7.59 -5.42
C ASN A 142 -56.31 8.84 -4.52
N ASP A 143 -56.07 10.05 -5.05
CA ASP A 143 -56.94 11.21 -4.77
C ASP A 143 -56.40 12.54 -5.35
N THR A 144 -57.18 13.03 -6.31
CA THR A 144 -57.75 14.38 -6.47
C THR A 144 -56.89 15.64 -6.54
N GLN A 145 -57.03 16.29 -7.71
CA GLN A 145 -56.68 17.68 -8.03
C GLN A 145 -57.47 18.71 -7.20
N ALA A 146 -56.82 19.82 -6.86
CA ALA A 146 -57.50 21.12 -6.74
C ALA A 146 -56.56 22.26 -7.16
N GLN A 147 -57.03 23.05 -8.12
CA GLN A 147 -56.45 24.32 -8.56
C GLN A 147 -56.82 25.44 -7.58
N GLY A 148 -55.93 26.43 -7.45
CA GLY A 148 -56.22 27.69 -6.77
C GLY A 148 -55.16 28.75 -7.06
N GLN A 149 -55.54 29.75 -7.87
CA GLN A 149 -54.76 30.94 -8.22
C GLN A 149 -54.69 31.92 -7.04
N ASN A 150 -53.60 32.70 -6.90
CA ASN A 150 -53.67 34.17 -6.80
C ASN A 150 -52.30 34.87 -6.58
N ALA A 151 -52.13 35.94 -7.38
CA ALA A 151 -51.54 37.27 -7.10
C ALA A 151 -50.04 37.44 -6.73
N GLY A 152 -49.33 38.22 -7.58
CA GLY A 152 -48.13 39.01 -7.23
C GLY A 152 -48.48 40.29 -6.42
N PRO A 153 -47.62 41.35 -6.35
CA PRO A 153 -46.59 41.78 -7.30
C PRO A 153 -45.18 42.06 -6.68
N GLU A 154 -44.11 41.96 -7.48
CA GLU A 154 -43.21 43.05 -7.95
C GLU A 154 -42.65 44.02 -6.89
N ASP A 155 -41.31 44.07 -6.80
CA ASP A 155 -40.60 45.33 -6.53
C ASP A 155 -39.29 45.40 -7.34
N GLN A 156 -39.09 46.54 -7.99
CA GLN A 156 -37.99 46.91 -8.88
C GLN A 156 -37.20 48.05 -8.23
N SER A 157 -35.87 48.03 -8.31
CA SER A 157 -34.97 49.20 -8.42
C SER A 157 -33.52 48.71 -8.33
N ASN A 158 -32.50 49.27 -8.97
CA ASN A 158 -32.37 50.34 -9.94
C ASN A 158 -31.06 50.08 -10.72
N ALA A 159 -31.05 50.48 -11.99
CA ALA A 159 -29.89 50.52 -12.84
C ALA A 159 -29.05 51.80 -12.64
N ASP A 160 -27.87 51.77 -13.25
CA ASP A 160 -27.04 52.89 -13.70
C ASP A 160 -26.07 53.53 -12.71
N LEU A 161 -24.78 53.18 -12.87
CA LEU A 161 -23.74 54.16 -13.20
C LEU A 161 -22.72 53.51 -14.14
N VAL A 162 -22.83 53.88 -15.43
CA VAL A 162 -21.85 53.61 -16.48
C VAL A 162 -20.80 54.72 -16.48
N GLY A 163 -19.53 54.32 -16.43
CA GLY A 163 -18.38 55.18 -16.74
C GLY A 163 -17.39 54.40 -17.59
N ASN A 164 -17.52 54.50 -18.92
CA ASN A 164 -16.51 54.08 -19.88
C ASN A 164 -15.31 55.03 -19.81
N VAL A 165 -14.08 54.51 -19.98
CA VAL A 165 -13.04 54.99 -20.92
C VAL A 165 -11.76 54.13 -20.80
N HIS A 166 -11.48 53.42 -21.90
CA HIS A 166 -10.20 53.08 -22.55
C HIS A 166 -9.48 51.75 -22.31
N ASP A 167 -9.35 51.07 -23.45
CA ASP A 167 -8.63 49.84 -23.79
C ASP A 167 -7.12 49.89 -23.49
N GLY A 168 -6.60 48.75 -23.04
CA GLY A 168 -5.17 48.46 -23.01
C GLY A 168 -4.88 47.11 -22.35
N ASN A 169 -4.76 46.06 -23.17
CA ASN A 169 -4.30 44.70 -22.81
C ASN A 169 -5.15 43.91 -21.80
N LEU A 170 -6.31 43.44 -22.26
CA LEU A 170 -6.94 42.26 -21.68
C LEU A 170 -6.14 41.03 -22.14
N ALA A 171 -5.23 40.54 -21.29
CA ALA A 171 -4.65 39.21 -21.47
C ALA A 171 -5.80 38.21 -21.53
N THR A 172 -5.91 37.51 -22.65
CA THR A 172 -6.88 36.43 -22.86
C THR A 172 -6.76 35.41 -21.73
N PRO A 173 -7.85 35.06 -21.03
CA PRO A 173 -7.84 33.96 -20.08
C PRO A 173 -7.47 32.67 -20.83
N GLN A 174 -6.36 32.05 -20.45
CA GLN A 174 -5.92 30.76 -20.98
C GLN A 174 -7.03 29.70 -20.74
N PRO A 175 -7.50 28.97 -21.77
CA PRO A 175 -8.67 28.10 -21.62
C PRO A 175 -8.32 26.67 -21.19
N ILE A 176 -9.19 26.15 -20.32
CA ILE A 176 -9.40 24.76 -19.83
C ILE A 176 -8.40 24.24 -18.77
N LYS A 177 -8.72 24.52 -17.51
CA LYS A 177 -8.34 23.68 -16.35
C LYS A 177 -9.05 22.33 -16.51
N SER A 178 -8.33 21.23 -16.37
CA SER A 178 -8.81 19.88 -16.69
C SER A 178 -10.15 19.56 -15.99
N ALA A 179 -11.11 19.02 -16.74
CA ALA A 179 -12.38 18.54 -16.18
C ALA A 179 -12.20 17.13 -15.59
N LEU A 180 -12.95 16.81 -14.52
CA LEU A 180 -12.97 15.48 -13.92
C LEU A 180 -13.44 14.47 -14.96
N LYS A 181 -12.51 13.61 -15.36
CA LYS A 181 -12.82 12.47 -16.22
C LYS A 181 -12.86 11.21 -15.37
N PRO A 182 -13.71 10.23 -15.70
CA PRO A 182 -13.67 8.90 -15.10
C PRO A 182 -12.31 8.22 -15.20
N THR A 183 -11.42 8.74 -16.05
CA THR A 183 -10.05 8.27 -16.23
C THR A 183 -9.10 8.66 -15.10
N ASN A 184 -9.36 9.78 -14.43
CA ASN A 184 -8.46 10.31 -13.41
C ASN A 184 -8.97 9.93 -12.01
N PHE A 185 -10.28 9.77 -11.85
CA PHE A 185 -10.89 9.45 -10.55
C PHE A 185 -11.78 8.22 -10.66
N TYR A 186 -11.62 7.30 -9.71
CA TYR A 186 -12.46 6.12 -9.58
C TYR A 186 -12.74 5.82 -8.11
N HIS A 187 -13.96 5.35 -7.82
CA HIS A 187 -14.37 4.89 -6.50
C HIS A 187 -14.98 3.50 -6.58
N ASN A 188 -14.38 2.55 -5.84
CA ASN A 188 -14.99 1.25 -5.64
C ASN A 188 -16.04 1.34 -4.53
N HIS A 189 -17.32 1.43 -4.89
CA HIS A 189 -18.44 1.48 -3.95
C HIS A 189 -18.87 0.10 -3.42
N ARG A 190 -18.13 -0.97 -3.73
CA ARG A 190 -18.46 -2.34 -3.31
C ARG A 190 -17.72 -2.72 -2.04
N ASP A 191 -18.31 -3.70 -1.36
CA ASP A 191 -17.80 -4.37 -0.17
C ASP A 191 -16.75 -5.47 -0.50
N TYR A 192 -16.31 -5.55 -1.77
CA TYR A 192 -15.33 -6.51 -2.25
C TYR A 192 -14.35 -5.86 -3.26
N PRO A 193 -13.13 -6.40 -3.43
CA PRO A 193 -12.18 -5.87 -4.39
C PRO A 193 -12.69 -5.97 -5.84
N ILE A 194 -12.47 -4.92 -6.65
CA ILE A 194 -12.79 -4.92 -8.08
C ILE A 194 -11.50 -4.94 -8.90
N LYS A 195 -11.51 -5.68 -10.02
CA LYS A 195 -10.49 -5.55 -11.05
C LYS A 195 -10.88 -4.46 -12.04
N ILE A 196 -10.01 -3.49 -12.22
CA ILE A 196 -10.14 -2.49 -13.29
C ILE A 196 -9.07 -2.70 -14.35
N LEU A 197 -9.40 -2.43 -15.61
CA LEU A 197 -8.44 -2.33 -16.70
C LEU A 197 -8.14 -0.86 -16.97
N VAL A 198 -6.88 -0.47 -16.83
CA VAL A 198 -6.40 0.87 -17.17
C VAL A 198 -5.82 0.83 -18.58
N ARG A 199 -6.36 1.66 -19.47
CA ARG A 199 -5.89 1.82 -20.85
C ARG A 199 -5.03 3.09 -20.98
N PRO A 200 -3.75 2.98 -21.38
CA PRO A 200 -2.91 4.14 -21.67
C PRO A 200 -3.40 4.89 -22.92
N GLU A 201 -3.03 6.17 -23.05
CA GLU A 201 -3.39 6.99 -24.21
C GLU A 201 -2.74 6.51 -25.52
N ASP A 202 -1.49 6.01 -25.45
CA ASP A 202 -0.86 5.31 -26.58
C ASP A 202 -1.48 3.91 -26.74
N SER A 203 -2.26 3.74 -27.81
CA SER A 203 -2.95 2.50 -28.15
C SER A 203 -2.01 1.32 -28.44
N LYS A 204 -0.71 1.57 -28.61
CA LYS A 204 0.31 0.50 -28.72
C LYS A 204 0.63 -0.15 -27.38
N ILE A 205 0.30 0.51 -26.26
CA ILE A 205 0.53 -0.03 -24.92
C ILE A 205 -0.69 -0.84 -24.48
N ARG A 206 -0.47 -2.10 -24.09
CA ARG A 206 -1.54 -2.99 -23.63
C ARG A 206 -2.19 -2.47 -22.35
N SER A 207 -3.50 -2.65 -22.24
CA SER A 207 -4.26 -2.43 -21.01
C SER A 207 -3.69 -3.25 -19.85
N ARG A 208 -3.72 -2.69 -18.64
CA ARG A 208 -3.17 -3.34 -17.45
C ARG A 208 -4.23 -3.52 -16.36
N PRO A 209 -4.33 -4.70 -15.72
CA PRO A 209 -5.30 -4.98 -14.67
C PRO A 209 -4.84 -4.55 -13.27
N PHE A 210 -5.70 -3.86 -12.53
CA PHE A 210 -5.44 -3.39 -11.17
C PHE A 210 -6.56 -3.82 -10.21
N TRP A 211 -6.19 -4.26 -9.01
CA TRP A 211 -7.10 -4.62 -7.93
C TRP A 211 -7.37 -3.43 -7.01
N ILE A 212 -8.59 -2.92 -7.02
CA ILE A 212 -9.00 -1.80 -6.19
C ILE A 212 -9.76 -2.34 -4.96
N PRO A 213 -9.30 -2.08 -3.73
CA PRO A 213 -9.93 -2.54 -2.50
C PRO A 213 -11.37 -2.07 -2.33
N PRO A 214 -12.16 -2.73 -1.46
CA PRO A 214 -13.49 -2.26 -1.07
C PRO A 214 -13.47 -0.82 -0.58
N HIS A 215 -14.46 -0.03 -0.97
CA HIS A 215 -14.64 1.38 -0.56
C HIS A 215 -13.46 2.33 -0.84
N ALA A 216 -12.41 1.87 -1.52
CA ALA A 216 -11.29 2.72 -1.87
C ALA A 216 -11.67 3.68 -3.00
N ALA A 217 -11.13 4.89 -2.95
CA ALA A 217 -11.14 5.83 -4.06
C ALA A 217 -9.70 6.18 -4.44
N PHE A 218 -9.47 6.49 -5.71
CA PHE A 218 -8.19 7.05 -6.12
C PHE A 218 -8.37 8.21 -7.09
N LEU A 219 -7.40 9.12 -7.04
CA LEU A 219 -7.22 10.22 -7.97
C LEU A 219 -5.80 10.13 -8.57
N LEU A 220 -5.71 9.76 -9.84
CA LEU A 220 -4.48 9.79 -10.64
C LEU A 220 -4.32 11.16 -11.27
N SER A 221 -3.51 11.99 -10.63
CA SER A 221 -3.14 13.31 -11.12
C SER A 221 -1.95 13.85 -10.35
N ASP A 222 -1.30 14.84 -10.96
CA ASP A 222 -0.28 15.64 -10.31
C ASP A 222 -0.88 16.35 -9.09
N CYS A 223 -0.26 16.16 -7.92
CA CYS A 223 -0.74 16.76 -6.68
C CYS A 223 -0.63 18.30 -6.64
N HIS A 224 0.06 18.93 -7.61
CA HIS A 224 0.04 20.39 -7.75
C HIS A 224 -1.35 20.93 -8.15
N ASP A 225 -2.19 20.14 -8.81
CA ASP A 225 -3.51 20.57 -9.27
C ASP A 225 -4.62 20.20 -8.28
N ALA A 226 -4.91 21.12 -7.35
CA ALA A 226 -6.01 20.96 -6.40
C ALA A 226 -7.41 20.99 -7.04
N HIS A 227 -7.53 21.38 -8.31
CA HIS A 227 -8.83 21.48 -8.97
C HIS A 227 -9.48 20.11 -9.12
N LEU A 228 -8.69 19.09 -9.47
CA LEU A 228 -9.19 17.72 -9.62
C LEU A 228 -9.58 17.12 -8.27
N LEU A 229 -8.85 17.42 -7.19
CA LEU A 229 -9.26 17.04 -5.84
C LEU A 229 -10.60 17.70 -5.47
N LYS A 230 -10.75 19.00 -5.73
CA LYS A 230 -12.03 19.70 -5.48
C LYS A 230 -13.19 19.05 -6.21
N GLN A 231 -13.00 18.78 -7.51
CA GLN A 231 -14.04 18.19 -8.34
C GLN A 231 -14.37 16.75 -7.90
N SER A 232 -13.37 15.96 -7.50
CA SER A 232 -13.61 14.58 -7.04
C SER A 232 -14.36 14.54 -5.71
N VAL A 233 -14.00 15.42 -4.76
CA VAL A 233 -14.73 15.60 -3.50
C VAL A 233 -16.18 16.00 -3.76
N GLN A 234 -16.42 17.02 -4.60
CA GLN A 234 -17.77 17.45 -4.96
C GLN A 234 -18.57 16.32 -5.61
N PHE A 235 -17.97 15.62 -6.57
CA PHE A 235 -18.61 14.49 -7.25
C PHE A 235 -19.01 13.38 -6.27
N MET A 236 -18.13 13.03 -5.34
CA MET A 236 -18.41 12.01 -4.33
C MET A 236 -19.49 12.44 -3.35
N HIS A 237 -19.50 13.71 -2.97
CA HIS A 237 -20.57 14.27 -2.17
C HIS A 237 -21.92 14.17 -2.91
N ASP A 238 -21.99 14.69 -4.14
CA ASP A 238 -23.23 14.75 -4.92
C ASP A 238 -23.77 13.36 -5.27
N LYS A 239 -22.89 12.42 -5.63
CA LYS A 239 -23.28 11.10 -6.13
C LYS A 239 -23.45 10.04 -5.03
N HIS A 240 -22.64 10.13 -3.98
CA HIS A 240 -22.54 9.09 -2.95
C HIS A 240 -22.85 9.61 -1.54
N ASN A 241 -23.27 10.87 -1.39
CA ASN A 241 -23.46 11.53 -0.08
C ASN A 241 -22.24 11.37 0.84
N HIS A 242 -21.06 11.37 0.23
CA HIS A 242 -19.81 11.22 0.93
C HIS A 242 -19.47 12.51 1.69
N PRO A 243 -18.86 12.44 2.88
CA PRO A 243 -18.36 13.63 3.57
C PRO A 243 -17.37 14.41 2.68
N ASP A 244 -17.43 15.73 2.74
CA ASP A 244 -16.55 16.62 1.99
C ASP A 244 -15.22 16.91 2.71
N GLN A 245 -15.06 16.35 3.92
CA GLN A 245 -13.90 16.54 4.78
C GLN A 245 -13.29 15.20 5.23
N PHE A 246 -11.99 15.22 5.46
CA PHE A 246 -11.17 14.11 5.93
C PHE A 246 -10.83 14.27 7.41
N ASP A 247 -10.94 13.17 8.15
CA ASP A 247 -10.47 13.05 9.53
C ASP A 247 -8.96 12.77 9.60
N LEU A 248 -8.42 12.12 8.56
CA LEU A 248 -7.02 11.74 8.47
C LEU A 248 -6.44 12.12 7.09
N ILE A 249 -5.31 12.81 7.10
CA ILE A 249 -4.50 13.06 5.91
C ILE A 249 -3.10 12.48 6.14
N LEU A 250 -2.71 11.49 5.35
CA LEU A 250 -1.37 10.90 5.37
C LEU A 250 -0.59 11.33 4.12
N MET A 251 0.68 11.68 4.26
CA MET A 251 1.51 12.13 3.15
C MET A 251 2.88 11.42 3.16
N ASP A 252 3.31 10.90 2.01
CA ASP A 252 4.70 10.44 1.76
C ASP A 252 5.35 11.24 0.62
N PRO A 253 5.67 12.54 0.82
CA PRO A 253 6.13 13.38 -0.27
C PRO A 253 7.46 12.91 -0.87
N PRO A 254 7.69 13.11 -2.18
CA PRO A 254 8.95 12.78 -2.84
C PRO A 254 10.02 13.83 -2.53
N TRP A 255 10.49 13.86 -1.28
CA TRP A 255 11.49 14.82 -0.80
C TRP A 255 12.73 14.88 -1.70
N PRO A 256 13.30 16.07 -1.95
CA PRO A 256 14.54 16.20 -2.71
C PRO A 256 15.64 15.30 -2.14
N ASN A 257 16.20 14.46 -3.00
CA ASN A 257 17.27 13.56 -2.62
C ASN A 257 18.21 13.37 -3.80
N SER A 258 19.36 14.05 -3.76
CA SER A 258 20.39 14.00 -4.80
C SER A 258 20.83 12.57 -5.13
N SER A 259 20.80 11.65 -4.15
CA SER A 259 21.16 10.23 -4.39
C SER A 259 20.07 9.40 -5.10
N ALA A 260 18.81 9.87 -5.09
CA ALA A 260 17.70 9.26 -5.82
C ALA A 260 17.62 9.81 -7.26
N GLU A 261 17.97 11.09 -7.45
CA GLU A 261 18.09 11.76 -8.75
C GLU A 261 19.17 11.12 -9.61
N ASP A 262 20.35 10.85 -9.04
CA ASP A 262 21.48 10.23 -9.75
C ASP A 262 21.23 8.77 -10.19
N LYS A 263 20.20 8.11 -9.65
CA LYS A 263 19.88 6.69 -9.91
C LYS A 263 18.59 6.49 -10.72
N GLY A 264 17.92 7.56 -11.14
CA GLY A 264 16.72 7.50 -11.99
C GLY A 264 15.51 6.82 -11.36
N GLY A 265 15.40 6.80 -10.02
CA GLY A 265 14.43 5.95 -9.31
C GLY A 265 12.97 6.47 -9.26
N TYR A 266 12.77 7.79 -9.28
CA TYR A 266 11.48 8.49 -9.35
C TYR A 266 11.71 10.01 -9.50
N LYS A 267 10.71 10.79 -9.95
CA LYS A 267 10.78 12.26 -9.97
C LYS A 267 10.76 12.78 -8.52
N THR A 268 11.88 13.31 -8.05
CA THR A 268 11.95 14.12 -6.84
C THR A 268 11.77 15.59 -7.19
N PHE A 269 11.39 16.40 -6.21
CA PHE A 269 11.49 17.85 -6.37
C PHE A 269 12.96 18.26 -6.49
N PRO A 270 13.33 19.09 -7.47
CA PRO A 270 14.71 19.56 -7.62
C PRO A 270 15.11 20.51 -6.49
N MET A 271 14.14 21.26 -5.94
CA MET A 271 14.34 22.09 -4.74
C MET A 271 13.21 21.90 -3.74
N VAL A 272 13.52 22.13 -2.47
CA VAL A 272 12.54 22.07 -1.39
C VAL A 272 11.50 23.19 -1.51
N GLU A 273 11.91 24.33 -2.03
CA GLU A 273 11.09 25.52 -2.26
C GLU A 273 9.93 25.26 -3.24
N ASP A 274 10.12 24.37 -4.22
CA ASP A 274 9.08 23.99 -5.18
C ASP A 274 7.91 23.29 -4.48
N MET A 275 8.19 22.57 -3.39
CA MET A 275 7.16 21.92 -2.59
C MET A 275 6.29 22.94 -1.82
N ASN A 276 6.82 24.10 -1.44
CA ASN A 276 6.03 25.16 -0.79
C ASN A 276 4.92 25.69 -1.69
N VAL A 277 5.23 25.88 -2.97
CA VAL A 277 4.25 26.31 -3.97
C VAL A 277 3.18 25.24 -4.13
N MET A 278 3.57 23.96 -4.22
CA MET A 278 2.62 22.85 -4.27
C MET A 278 1.68 22.82 -3.05
N TRP A 279 2.22 22.87 -1.83
CA TRP A 279 1.41 22.81 -0.60
C TRP A 279 0.40 23.95 -0.48
N LEU A 280 0.78 25.15 -0.94
CA LEU A 280 -0.12 26.29 -1.03
C LEU A 280 -1.26 26.04 -2.02
N HIS A 281 -0.97 25.48 -3.20
CA HIS A 281 -1.98 25.22 -4.21
C HIS A 281 -2.95 24.11 -3.83
N MET A 282 -2.51 23.08 -3.10
CA MET A 282 -3.37 21.96 -2.65
C MET A 282 -4.59 22.42 -1.84
N ASN A 283 -4.48 23.54 -1.10
CA ASN A 283 -5.55 24.11 -0.26
C ASN A 283 -6.26 23.07 0.65
N LEU A 284 -5.49 22.15 1.26
CA LEU A 284 -6.06 21.03 2.02
C LEU A 284 -6.83 21.44 3.28
N SER A 285 -6.55 22.62 3.84
CA SER A 285 -7.20 23.12 5.05
C SER A 285 -8.73 23.15 4.95
N SER A 286 -9.27 23.36 3.74
CA SER A 286 -10.70 23.36 3.44
C SER A 286 -11.34 21.97 3.49
N TYR A 287 -10.55 20.92 3.28
CA TYR A 287 -11.00 19.52 3.32
C TYR A 287 -10.63 18.82 4.63
N MET A 288 -10.05 19.52 5.60
CA MET A 288 -9.74 18.95 6.90
C MET A 288 -10.92 19.12 7.86
N ALA A 289 -11.44 18.01 8.37
CA ALA A 289 -12.45 18.00 9.41
C ALA A 289 -11.94 18.66 10.70
N THR A 290 -12.87 18.96 11.60
CA THR A 290 -12.52 19.45 12.93
C THR A 290 -11.71 18.39 13.69
N GLY A 291 -10.53 18.76 14.20
CA GLY A 291 -9.61 17.83 14.86
C GLY A 291 -8.90 16.84 13.93
N CYS A 292 -8.91 17.10 12.61
CA CYS A 292 -8.24 16.29 11.60
C CYS A 292 -6.77 16.02 11.96
N ILE A 293 -6.36 14.77 11.80
CA ILE A 293 -4.99 14.31 11.96
C ILE A 293 -4.25 14.45 10.63
N VAL A 294 -3.09 15.11 10.65
CA VAL A 294 -2.22 15.28 9.49
C VAL A 294 -0.88 14.64 9.78
N ALA A 295 -0.53 13.61 9.03
CA ALA A 295 0.67 12.81 9.22
C ALA A 295 1.58 12.90 7.99
N VAL A 296 2.85 13.25 8.18
CA VAL A 296 3.79 13.49 7.08
C VAL A 296 5.07 12.69 7.31
N TRP A 297 5.37 11.76 6.40
CA TRP A 297 6.64 11.05 6.41
C TRP A 297 7.75 12.02 6.02
N ILE A 298 8.84 12.02 6.79
CA ILE A 298 10.03 12.83 6.54
C ILE A 298 11.29 11.97 6.56
N THR A 299 12.30 12.44 5.82
CA THR A 299 13.67 11.97 6.00
C THR A 299 14.29 12.58 7.26
N ASN A 300 15.40 12.02 7.75
CA ASN A 300 16.14 12.60 8.89
C ASN A 300 16.91 13.89 8.55
N ARG A 301 16.68 14.50 7.37
CA ARG A 301 17.30 15.77 6.99
C ARG A 301 16.64 16.91 7.77
N GLU A 302 17.44 17.70 8.47
CA GLU A 302 16.98 18.87 9.24
C GLU A 302 16.18 19.86 8.39
N MET A 303 16.62 20.11 7.15
CA MET A 303 15.91 20.97 6.22
C MET A 303 14.49 20.47 5.96
N VAL A 304 14.28 19.16 5.75
CA VAL A 304 12.95 18.58 5.52
C VAL A 304 12.07 18.75 6.76
N ARG A 305 12.63 18.50 7.96
CA ARG A 305 11.89 18.72 9.21
C ARG A 305 11.46 20.18 9.37
N ASN A 306 12.35 21.13 9.07
CA ASN A 306 12.04 22.56 9.17
C ASN A 306 10.99 23.03 8.14
N GLN A 307 10.86 22.35 7.01
CA GLN A 307 9.81 22.66 6.03
C GLN A 307 8.43 22.22 6.48
N VAL A 308 8.36 21.18 7.31
CA VAL A 308 7.10 20.75 7.90
C VAL A 308 6.78 21.58 9.16
N LEU A 309 7.74 21.72 10.08
CA LEU A 309 7.52 22.24 11.44
C LEU A 309 8.04 23.67 11.70
N GLY A 310 8.84 24.22 10.80
CA GLY A 310 9.41 25.57 10.99
C GLY A 310 8.37 26.67 10.77
N PRO A 311 8.69 27.92 11.15
CA PRO A 311 7.85 29.08 10.85
C PRO A 311 7.58 29.19 9.34
N GLY A 312 6.33 29.35 8.94
CA GLY A 312 5.91 29.32 7.54
C GLY A 312 6.05 27.96 6.86
N GLY A 313 6.27 26.88 7.62
CA GLY A 313 6.26 25.50 7.14
C GLY A 313 4.85 24.95 6.94
N LEU A 314 4.75 23.68 6.54
CA LEU A 314 3.49 23.02 6.21
C LEU A 314 2.46 23.08 7.34
N PHE A 315 2.88 22.75 8.56
CA PHE A 315 1.98 22.69 9.72
C PHE A 315 1.47 24.08 10.11
N ASP A 316 2.36 25.08 10.09
CA ASP A 316 2.01 26.49 10.34
C ASP A 316 0.99 27.00 9.30
N ARG A 317 1.23 26.74 8.01
CA ARG A 317 0.33 27.15 6.91
C ARG A 317 -1.06 26.52 6.98
N TRP A 318 -1.15 25.29 7.49
CA TRP A 318 -2.43 24.56 7.56
C TRP A 318 -3.11 24.65 8.92
N GLY A 319 -2.53 25.38 9.88
CA GLY A 319 -3.07 25.49 11.24
C GLY A 319 -3.08 24.14 11.96
N VAL A 320 -1.97 23.41 11.86
CA VAL A 320 -1.78 22.08 12.43
C VAL A 320 -0.72 22.17 13.53
N ASP A 321 -1.06 21.70 14.73
CA ASP A 321 -0.12 21.59 15.84
C ASP A 321 0.50 20.19 15.85
N LEU A 322 1.83 20.08 15.99
CA LEU A 322 2.50 18.80 16.19
C LEU A 322 2.09 18.20 17.55
N ILE A 323 1.53 16.99 17.54
CA ILE A 323 1.08 16.30 18.76
C ILE A 323 1.89 15.03 19.03
N GLU A 324 2.30 14.32 17.98
CA GLU A 324 3.10 13.11 18.10
C GLU A 324 4.18 12.99 17.00
N GLU A 325 5.17 12.15 17.27
CA GLU A 325 6.25 11.81 16.35
C GLU A 325 6.48 10.30 16.35
N TRP A 326 6.20 9.64 15.23
CA TRP A 326 6.33 8.18 15.11
C TRP A 326 7.62 7.82 14.39
N ILE A 327 8.33 6.82 14.90
CA ILE A 327 9.66 6.44 14.48
C ILE A 327 9.59 5.05 13.88
N TRP A 328 9.74 4.94 12.57
CA TRP A 328 9.82 3.63 11.91
C TRP A 328 11.26 3.13 11.88
N ILE A 329 11.64 2.28 12.83
CA ILE A 329 12.96 1.63 12.89
C ILE A 329 13.00 0.41 11.98
N LYS A 330 13.98 0.40 11.07
CA LYS A 330 14.21 -0.69 10.12
C LYS A 330 15.17 -1.69 10.71
N THR A 331 14.70 -2.91 10.86
CA THR A 331 15.45 -4.01 11.46
C THR A 331 15.65 -5.16 10.48
N THR A 332 16.48 -6.13 10.85
CA THR A 332 16.43 -7.48 10.30
C THR A 332 15.16 -8.18 10.81
N PRO A 333 14.81 -9.38 10.28
CA PRO A 333 13.73 -10.21 10.84
C PRO A 333 13.88 -10.53 12.34
N ASN A 334 15.09 -10.43 12.90
CA ASN A 334 15.37 -10.77 14.29
C ASN A 334 15.54 -9.51 15.16
N GLY A 335 15.08 -8.34 14.69
CA GLY A 335 15.08 -7.11 15.48
C GLY A 335 16.41 -6.34 15.52
N VAL A 336 17.43 -6.75 14.79
CA VAL A 336 18.71 -6.03 14.73
C VAL A 336 18.58 -4.80 13.82
N PRO A 337 18.90 -3.57 14.26
CA PRO A 337 18.89 -2.39 13.40
C PRO A 337 19.78 -2.55 12.16
N LEU A 338 19.34 -2.07 11.00
CA LEU A 338 20.08 -2.28 9.75
C LEU A 338 21.43 -1.53 9.64
N CYS A 339 21.69 -0.57 10.53
CA CYS A 339 23.00 0.01 10.76
C CYS A 339 23.05 0.58 12.20
N PRO A 340 24.24 0.93 12.74
CA PRO A 340 24.32 1.51 14.08
C PRO A 340 23.50 2.80 14.21
N LEU A 341 22.83 2.97 15.34
CA LEU A 341 21.88 4.07 15.60
C LEU A 341 22.57 5.44 15.68
N ASP A 342 23.82 5.46 16.13
CA ASP A 342 24.68 6.63 16.35
C ASP A 342 25.37 7.15 15.09
N THR A 343 25.28 6.46 13.96
CA THR A 343 25.87 6.88 12.68
C THR A 343 25.41 8.29 12.25
N GLU A 344 26.35 9.14 11.82
CA GLU A 344 26.00 10.53 11.46
C GLU A 344 25.25 10.65 10.14
N LYS A 345 25.58 9.84 9.13
CA LYS A 345 25.05 10.03 7.76
C LYS A 345 23.72 9.32 7.50
N ARG A 346 23.64 8.03 7.83
CA ARG A 346 22.51 7.18 7.46
C ARG A 346 21.87 6.60 8.69
N LYS A 347 20.65 7.02 8.99
CA LYS A 347 19.87 6.45 10.09
C LYS A 347 19.06 5.22 9.63
N PRO A 348 18.94 4.17 10.46
CA PRO A 348 18.09 3.01 10.18
C PRO A 348 16.61 3.28 10.43
N TRP A 349 16.19 4.51 10.74
CA TRP A 349 14.79 4.85 10.90
C TRP A 349 14.34 5.95 9.94
N GLU A 350 13.03 6.05 9.76
CA GLU A 350 12.34 7.22 9.18
C GLU A 350 11.33 7.77 10.18
N THR A 351 10.95 9.03 10.03
CA THR A 351 10.07 9.71 10.99
C THR A 351 8.75 10.09 10.31
N LEU A 352 7.64 9.88 11.02
CA LEU A 352 6.32 10.38 10.66
C LEU A 352 5.94 11.46 11.67
N LEU A 353 5.81 12.70 11.20
CA LEU A 353 5.34 13.80 12.02
C LEU A 353 3.81 13.78 12.03
N VAL A 354 3.20 13.70 13.21
CA VAL A 354 1.74 13.60 13.37
C VAL A 354 1.23 14.84 14.09
N GLY A 355 0.51 15.67 13.34
CA GLY A 355 -0.14 16.87 13.84
C GLY A 355 -1.64 16.75 13.87
N GLN A 356 -2.28 17.69 14.57
CA GLN A 356 -3.73 17.82 14.63
C GLN A 356 -4.12 19.26 14.29
N LYS A 357 -5.13 19.41 13.43
CA LYS A 357 -5.70 20.72 13.09
C LYS A 357 -6.25 21.40 14.35
N SER A 358 -5.74 22.59 14.66
CA SER A 358 -6.09 23.33 15.87
C SER A 358 -7.55 23.79 15.82
N HIS A 359 -8.25 23.73 16.95
CA HIS A 359 -9.64 24.19 17.07
C HIS A 359 -9.73 25.72 17.21
N ASN A 360 -9.30 26.53 16.24
CA ASN A 360 -9.39 28.02 16.26
C ASN A 360 -8.88 28.77 17.51
N VAL A 361 -8.40 28.05 18.54
CA VAL A 361 -7.76 28.53 19.75
C VAL A 361 -6.32 28.07 19.59
N PRO A 362 -5.36 28.99 19.51
CA PRO A 362 -3.95 28.63 19.56
C PRO A 362 -3.74 27.75 20.78
N SER A 363 -3.20 26.54 20.62
CA SER A 363 -2.90 25.69 21.76
C SER A 363 -1.88 26.43 22.63
N THR A 364 -2.34 27.08 23.70
CA THR A 364 -1.53 27.91 24.60
C THR A 364 -0.67 27.08 25.55
N GLY A 365 -0.09 25.97 25.08
CA GLY A 365 0.76 25.13 25.90
C GLY A 365 1.68 24.26 25.07
N ASN A 366 2.97 24.29 25.39
CA ASN A 366 3.96 23.27 25.02
C ASN A 366 3.54 21.91 25.60
N LYS A 367 2.50 21.27 25.05
CA LYS A 367 2.23 19.87 25.37
C LYS A 367 3.44 19.07 24.88
N PRO A 368 3.96 18.15 25.72
CA PRO A 368 5.06 17.30 25.28
C PRO A 368 4.60 16.48 24.07
N VAL A 369 5.43 16.46 23.02
CA VAL A 369 5.18 15.64 21.83
C VAL A 369 5.41 14.18 22.21
N GLN A 370 4.35 13.37 22.13
CA GLN A 370 4.46 11.93 22.41
C GLN A 370 5.21 11.25 21.25
N ARG A 371 6.07 10.29 21.58
CA ARG A 371 6.82 9.53 20.57
C ARG A 371 6.38 8.07 20.58
N ARG A 372 6.24 7.50 19.39
CA ARG A 372 5.91 6.08 19.20
C ARG A 372 6.97 5.41 18.34
N VAL A 373 7.24 4.14 18.57
CA VAL A 373 8.18 3.33 17.78
C VAL A 373 7.42 2.26 17.02
N ILE A 374 7.69 2.18 15.73
CA ILE A 374 7.21 1.13 14.84
C ILE A 374 8.44 0.37 14.35
N ALA A 375 8.59 -0.89 14.73
CA ALA A 375 9.65 -1.75 14.25
C ALA A 375 9.16 -2.65 13.12
N GLY A 376 10.03 -2.92 12.15
CA GLY A 376 9.73 -3.91 11.12
C GLY A 376 10.85 -4.07 10.11
N ALA A 377 10.92 -5.26 9.53
CA ALA A 377 11.84 -5.52 8.42
C ALA A 377 11.39 -4.75 7.18
N PRO A 378 12.23 -3.87 6.60
CA PRO A 378 11.84 -3.10 5.44
C PRO A 378 11.74 -3.98 4.21
N ASP A 379 11.10 -3.40 3.20
CA ASP A 379 10.72 -4.07 1.99
C ASP A 379 11.34 -3.35 0.77
N LEU A 380 10.69 -3.42 -0.40
CA LEU A 380 11.05 -2.65 -1.59
C LEU A 380 11.29 -1.18 -1.24
N HIS A 381 12.21 -0.56 -1.99
CA HIS A 381 12.58 0.82 -1.74
C HIS A 381 11.36 1.74 -1.74
N SER A 382 11.30 2.62 -0.73
CA SER A 382 10.21 3.56 -0.51
C SER A 382 8.81 2.95 -0.27
N ARG A 383 8.70 1.63 -0.06
CA ARG A 383 7.45 0.99 0.38
C ARG A 383 7.37 1.01 1.91
N LYS A 384 6.52 1.88 2.44
CA LYS A 384 6.23 2.02 3.87
C LYS A 384 5.23 0.95 4.34
N PRO A 385 5.19 0.57 5.63
CA PRO A 385 4.06 -0.18 6.18
C PRO A 385 2.77 0.63 6.04
N CYS A 386 1.64 -0.05 5.79
CA CYS A 386 0.33 0.57 5.86
C CYS A 386 -0.03 0.80 7.33
N LEU A 387 -0.30 2.06 7.71
CA LEU A 387 -0.54 2.46 9.10
C LEU A 387 -2.03 2.51 9.46
N LYS A 388 -2.92 2.02 8.61
CA LYS A 388 -4.37 2.08 8.82
C LYS A 388 -4.79 1.62 10.21
N GLU A 389 -4.38 0.42 10.60
CA GLU A 389 -4.72 -0.17 11.89
C GLU A 389 -4.16 0.63 13.08
N VAL A 390 -2.96 1.20 12.93
CA VAL A 390 -2.33 2.05 13.96
C VAL A 390 -3.10 3.37 14.11
N PHE A 391 -3.51 3.99 13.00
CA PHE A 391 -4.32 5.20 13.03
C PHE A 391 -5.71 4.96 13.61
N GLU A 392 -6.33 3.82 13.34
CA GLU A 392 -7.60 3.40 13.95
C GLU A 392 -7.50 3.29 15.48
N LEU A 393 -6.42 2.67 15.99
CA LEU A 393 -6.14 2.61 17.43
C LEU A 393 -5.89 4.01 18.02
N PHE A 394 -5.08 4.81 17.35
CA PHE A 394 -4.73 6.17 17.78
C PHE A 394 -5.95 7.09 17.85
N MET A 395 -6.77 7.11 16.81
CA MET A 395 -7.99 7.93 16.74
C MET A 395 -9.16 7.33 17.53
N ARG A 396 -9.05 6.07 17.97
CA ARG A 396 -10.13 5.28 18.57
C ARG A 396 -11.36 5.20 17.66
N LYS A 397 -11.12 5.01 16.37
CA LYS A 397 -12.14 4.87 15.33
C LYS A 397 -11.97 3.54 14.62
N LYS A 398 -13.07 2.98 14.13
CA LYS A 398 -13.09 1.76 13.31
C LYS A 398 -13.17 2.12 11.83
N GLU A 399 -12.84 1.16 10.98
CA GLU A 399 -13.11 1.25 9.55
C GLU A 399 -14.57 1.66 9.29
N GLY A 400 -14.77 2.69 8.46
CA GLY A 400 -16.07 3.28 8.17
C GLY A 400 -16.51 4.41 9.11
N GLU A 401 -15.82 4.66 10.23
CA GLU A 401 -16.12 5.76 11.17
C GLU A 401 -15.28 7.04 10.92
N TYR A 402 -14.42 7.02 9.90
CA TYR A 402 -13.56 8.12 9.52
C TYR A 402 -13.33 8.18 8.02
N MET A 403 -13.01 9.38 7.54
CA MET A 403 -12.52 9.59 6.17
C MET A 403 -11.02 9.83 6.16
N ALA A 404 -10.31 9.09 5.31
CA ALA A 404 -8.86 9.22 5.14
C ALA A 404 -8.46 9.53 3.70
N LEU A 405 -7.47 10.41 3.56
CA LEU A 405 -6.79 10.75 2.31
C LEU A 405 -5.29 10.48 2.44
N GLU A 406 -4.76 9.61 1.59
CA GLU A 406 -3.32 9.40 1.40
C GLU A 406 -2.86 10.17 0.15
N ILE A 407 -1.89 11.07 0.32
CA ILE A 407 -1.32 11.91 -0.75
C ILE A 407 0.10 11.44 -1.05
N PHE A 408 0.45 11.45 -2.35
CA PHE A 408 1.61 10.75 -2.90
C PHE A 408 1.53 9.23 -2.71
N ALA A 409 0.30 8.72 -2.69
CA ALA A 409 0.02 7.31 -2.50
C ALA A 409 0.63 6.47 -3.63
N ARG A 410 0.94 5.22 -3.31
CA ARG A 410 1.36 4.21 -4.30
C ARG A 410 0.52 2.94 -4.29
N ALA A 411 -0.38 2.84 -3.33
CA ALA A 411 -1.32 1.75 -3.19
C ALA A 411 -2.64 2.32 -2.66
N CYS A 412 -3.76 1.79 -3.16
CA CYS A 412 -5.05 1.99 -2.54
C CYS A 412 -5.16 1.19 -1.23
N VAL A 413 -5.88 1.77 -0.27
CA VAL A 413 -6.22 1.17 1.01
C VAL A 413 -7.74 1.12 1.11
N SER A 414 -8.30 0.01 1.61
CA SER A 414 -9.75 -0.15 1.75
C SER A 414 -10.35 0.99 2.58
N GLY A 415 -11.42 1.60 2.08
CA GLY A 415 -12.08 2.75 2.69
C GLY A 415 -11.32 4.09 2.64
N TRP A 416 -10.11 4.14 2.05
CA TRP A 416 -9.31 5.36 1.97
C TRP A 416 -9.36 5.96 0.57
N TRP A 417 -9.09 7.26 0.49
CA TRP A 417 -8.79 7.95 -0.75
C TRP A 417 -7.28 7.98 -0.98
N SER A 418 -6.85 7.73 -2.22
CA SER A 418 -5.44 7.76 -2.61
C SER A 418 -5.21 8.76 -3.74
N TRP A 419 -4.34 9.73 -3.55
CA TRP A 419 -4.03 10.77 -4.54
C TRP A 419 -2.54 10.79 -4.90
N GLY A 420 -2.24 10.78 -6.19
CA GLY A 420 -0.91 11.02 -6.73
C GLY A 420 -0.73 10.43 -8.12
N ASP A 421 0.42 10.72 -8.73
CA ASP A 421 0.77 10.20 -10.06
C ASP A 421 0.87 8.66 -10.09
N GLU A 422 1.20 8.07 -8.95
CA GLU A 422 1.41 6.63 -8.79
C GLU A 422 0.34 5.95 -7.91
N ALA A 423 -0.82 6.59 -7.65
CA ALA A 423 -1.78 6.20 -6.60
C ALA A 423 -2.17 4.71 -6.59
N ILE A 424 -2.18 4.05 -7.75
CA ILE A 424 -2.57 2.63 -7.93
C ILE A 424 -1.41 1.70 -8.28
N LYS A 425 -0.15 2.15 -8.22
CA LYS A 425 1.01 1.41 -8.71
C LYS A 425 1.12 -0.01 -8.16
N PHE A 426 1.00 -0.17 -6.85
CA PHE A 426 1.07 -1.47 -6.18
C PHE A 426 -0.26 -2.24 -6.20
N ASN A 427 -1.33 -1.66 -6.73
CA ASN A 427 -2.58 -2.37 -7.02
C ASN A 427 -2.52 -3.17 -8.32
N TRP A 428 -1.45 -3.02 -9.11
CA TRP A 428 -1.29 -3.78 -10.33
C TRP A 428 -1.22 -5.29 -10.05
N GLU A 429 -1.98 -6.09 -10.81
CA GLU A 429 -2.17 -7.54 -10.55
C GLU A 429 -0.87 -8.33 -10.38
N ASN A 430 0.20 -7.96 -11.09
CA ASN A 430 1.50 -8.64 -11.01
C ASN A 430 2.26 -8.39 -9.68
N PHE A 431 1.77 -7.49 -8.81
CA PHE A 431 2.23 -7.40 -7.43
C PHE A 431 1.50 -8.35 -6.49
N TRP A 432 0.59 -9.20 -6.97
CA TRP A 432 -0.26 -10.02 -6.12
C TRP A 432 -0.16 -11.49 -6.51
N GLN A 433 0.00 -12.35 -5.50
CA GLN A 433 -0.03 -13.79 -5.67
C GLN A 433 -1.14 -14.37 -4.78
N LYS A 434 -1.90 -15.34 -5.32
CA LYS A 434 -2.92 -16.04 -4.56
C LYS A 434 -2.24 -16.73 -3.37
N ALA A 435 -2.76 -16.56 -2.17
CA ALA A 435 -2.31 -17.30 -1.00
C ALA A 435 -2.47 -18.79 -1.31
N LYS A 436 -1.46 -19.61 -1.00
CA LYS A 436 -1.62 -21.07 -1.05
C LYS A 436 -2.67 -21.44 -0.01
N GLU A 437 -3.72 -22.13 -0.44
CA GLU A 437 -4.61 -22.84 0.49
C GLU A 437 -3.74 -23.91 1.18
N ASN A 438 -3.87 -24.11 2.49
CA ASN A 438 -3.15 -25.17 3.20
C ASN A 438 -3.70 -26.53 2.77
N THR A 439 -3.39 -26.98 1.55
CA THR A 439 -3.68 -28.34 1.07
C THR A 439 -2.61 -29.35 1.51
N ASP A 440 -1.60 -28.92 2.27
CA ASP A 440 -0.53 -29.76 2.82
C ASP A 440 -0.98 -30.83 3.84
N GLN A 441 -2.28 -30.90 4.18
CA GLN A 441 -2.86 -31.98 4.98
C GLN A 441 -3.58 -33.05 4.15
N GLU A 442 -4.01 -32.75 2.92
CA GLU A 442 -4.62 -33.73 2.02
C GLU A 442 -3.55 -34.40 1.15
N GLU A 443 -2.56 -33.65 0.64
CA GLU A 443 -1.46 -34.23 -0.16
C GLU A 443 -0.58 -35.19 0.67
N LYS A 444 -0.38 -34.94 1.97
CA LYS A 444 0.34 -35.87 2.85
C LYS A 444 -0.46 -37.11 3.20
N GLN A 445 -1.79 -37.02 3.28
CA GLN A 445 -2.64 -38.20 3.51
C GLN A 445 -2.78 -39.05 2.25
N ASP A 446 -2.72 -38.46 1.06
CA ASP A 446 -2.75 -39.20 -0.20
C ASP A 446 -1.38 -39.79 -0.55
N GLU A 447 -0.26 -39.15 -0.19
CA GLU A 447 1.08 -39.75 -0.29
C GLU A 447 1.27 -40.89 0.73
N GLU A 448 0.85 -40.72 2.00
CA GLU A 448 0.92 -41.81 3.00
C GLU A 448 0.01 -42.99 2.64
N LYS A 449 -1.18 -42.75 2.05
CA LYS A 449 -2.06 -43.83 1.58
C LYS A 449 -1.51 -44.56 0.35
N GLN A 450 -0.86 -43.85 -0.57
CA GLN A 450 -0.25 -44.48 -1.75
C GLN A 450 1.01 -45.29 -1.39
N ASP A 451 1.76 -44.87 -0.37
CA ASP A 451 2.90 -45.65 0.14
C ASP A 451 2.46 -46.85 0.99
N GLU A 452 1.34 -46.77 1.72
CA GLU A 452 0.73 -47.92 2.41
C GLU A 452 0.12 -48.95 1.43
N GLU A 453 -0.53 -48.52 0.35
CA GLU A 453 -1.03 -49.44 -0.70
C GLU A 453 0.12 -50.15 -1.45
N LYS A 454 1.22 -49.44 -1.77
CA LYS A 454 2.39 -50.07 -2.40
C LYS A 454 3.10 -51.08 -1.50
N GLN A 455 3.23 -50.79 -0.21
CA GLN A 455 3.81 -51.73 0.75
C GLN A 455 2.89 -52.93 1.05
N GLY A 456 1.58 -52.78 0.87
CA GLY A 456 0.61 -53.88 0.94
C GLY A 456 0.67 -54.82 -0.27
N GLU A 457 0.89 -54.28 -1.48
CA GLU A 457 1.00 -55.07 -2.71
C GLU A 457 2.35 -55.80 -2.83
N GLU A 458 3.46 -55.22 -2.37
CA GLU A 458 4.77 -55.90 -2.35
C GLU A 458 4.79 -57.10 -1.39
N LYS A 459 4.10 -57.02 -0.24
CA LYS A 459 3.98 -58.15 0.71
C LYS A 459 3.11 -59.29 0.20
N GLN A 460 2.09 -59.02 -0.62
CA GLN A 460 1.30 -60.07 -1.28
C GLN A 460 1.99 -60.69 -2.50
N GLY A 461 3.00 -60.01 -3.06
CA GLY A 461 3.85 -60.54 -4.13
C GLY A 461 4.91 -61.53 -3.61
N GLU A 462 5.51 -61.26 -2.45
CA GLU A 462 6.51 -62.14 -1.84
C GLU A 462 5.90 -63.42 -1.23
N GLU A 463 4.72 -63.36 -0.61
CA GLU A 463 4.04 -64.57 -0.10
C GLU A 463 3.56 -65.53 -1.21
N LYS A 464 3.48 -65.08 -2.47
CA LYS A 464 3.12 -65.94 -3.62
C LYS A 464 4.32 -66.54 -4.35
N GLN A 465 5.53 -66.04 -4.13
CA GLN A 465 6.75 -66.61 -4.74
C GLN A 465 7.38 -67.71 -3.89
N ASP A 466 7.09 -67.75 -2.58
CA ASP A 466 7.58 -68.83 -1.69
C ASP A 466 6.72 -70.11 -1.73
N GLU A 467 5.53 -70.10 -2.36
CA GLU A 467 4.70 -71.31 -2.56
C GLU A 467 4.92 -72.02 -3.92
N GLU A 468 5.59 -71.39 -4.90
CA GLU A 468 5.87 -71.99 -6.23
C GLU A 468 7.27 -72.64 -6.37
N GLU A 469 8.17 -72.52 -5.38
CA GLU A 469 9.53 -73.13 -5.41
C GLU A 469 9.65 -74.47 -4.64
N GLN A 470 8.53 -75.14 -4.31
CA GLN A 470 8.53 -76.49 -3.70
C GLN A 470 7.80 -77.59 -4.49
N GLY A 471 7.62 -77.42 -5.79
CA GLY A 471 7.06 -78.49 -6.62
C GLY A 471 7.48 -78.37 -8.07
N GLU A 472 8.60 -79.00 -8.42
CA GLU A 472 8.79 -79.77 -9.67
C GLU A 472 10.27 -80.22 -9.79
N GLU A 473 10.62 -81.23 -9.00
CA GLU A 473 11.52 -82.29 -9.47
C GLU A 473 10.69 -83.19 -10.39
N GLU A 474 11.01 -83.26 -11.69
CA GLU A 474 11.10 -84.52 -12.44
C GLU A 474 11.38 -84.28 -13.94
N GLN A 475 12.23 -85.14 -14.51
CA GLN A 475 12.54 -85.35 -15.93
C GLN A 475 13.52 -84.33 -16.55
N GLY A 476 14.61 -84.71 -17.21
CA GLY A 476 15.07 -86.01 -17.68
C GLY A 476 16.03 -85.76 -18.85
N GLU A 477 17.25 -86.27 -18.70
CA GLU A 477 18.21 -86.74 -19.71
C GLU A 477 18.63 -85.88 -20.94
N GLU A 478 19.96 -85.94 -21.11
CA GLU A 478 20.71 -86.17 -22.36
C GLU A 478 21.45 -85.05 -23.11
N GLU A 479 22.74 -85.37 -23.29
CA GLU A 479 23.64 -85.10 -24.40
C GLU A 479 24.66 -83.94 -24.40
N GLN A 480 25.86 -84.39 -24.76
CA GLN A 480 27.16 -83.71 -24.89
C GLN A 480 27.24 -82.93 -26.20
N PHE A 481 27.99 -81.81 -26.26
CA PHE A 481 29.18 -81.64 -27.14
C PHE A 481 29.80 -80.22 -27.07
N THR A 482 31.07 -80.20 -26.68
CA THR A 482 32.22 -79.45 -27.23
C THR A 482 32.13 -77.98 -27.71
N SER A 483 32.96 -77.17 -27.02
CA SER A 483 34.15 -76.46 -27.55
C SER A 483 34.08 -75.01 -28.09
N LYS A 484 35.07 -74.25 -27.56
CA LYS A 484 35.87 -73.17 -28.18
C LYS A 484 35.13 -71.87 -28.51
N SER A 485 35.72 -70.68 -28.49
CA SER A 485 36.97 -70.07 -28.01
C SER A 485 36.85 -68.63 -28.54
N GLY A 486 37.15 -67.59 -27.75
CA GLY A 486 36.96 -66.23 -28.28
C GLY A 486 37.50 -65.13 -27.40
N GLN A 487 38.81 -64.96 -27.44
CA GLN A 487 39.62 -63.98 -26.74
C GLN A 487 39.38 -62.52 -27.19
N LYS A 488 39.67 -61.61 -26.25
CA LYS A 488 40.42 -60.33 -26.38
C LYS A 488 39.68 -58.97 -26.48
N ARG A 489 40.01 -58.16 -25.45
CA ARG A 489 40.64 -56.81 -25.47
C ARG A 489 39.71 -55.62 -25.80
N LYS A 490 39.51 -54.68 -24.86
CA LYS A 490 40.38 -53.60 -24.31
C LYS A 490 40.17 -52.26 -25.06
N ALA A 491 40.28 -51.20 -24.25
CA ALA A 491 40.49 -49.77 -24.56
C ALA A 491 39.21 -48.92 -24.52
N VAL A 492 38.97 -48.05 -23.53
CA VAL A 492 39.70 -46.85 -23.01
C VAL A 492 39.18 -45.55 -23.65
N CYS A 493 38.74 -44.66 -22.74
CA CYS A 493 38.67 -43.18 -22.73
C CYS A 493 38.46 -42.38 -24.02
N LEU A 494 37.60 -41.36 -23.95
CA LEU A 494 38.02 -39.98 -23.62
C LEU A 494 36.79 -39.04 -23.52
N GLU A 495 36.90 -38.17 -22.52
CA GLU A 495 36.36 -36.80 -22.32
C GLU A 495 34.98 -36.38 -22.86
#